data_AF-A0A7X9J6N1-F1
#
_entry.id   AF-A0A7X9J6N1-F1
#
_cell.length_a   1.000
_cell.length_b   1.000
_cell.length_c   1.000
_cell.angle_alpha   90.00
_cell.angle_beta   90.00
_cell.angle_gamma   90.00
#
_symmetry.space_group_name_H-M   'P 1'
#
loop_
_entity.id
_entity.type
_entity.pdbx_description
1 polymer ?
#
loop_
_entity_poly.entity_id
_entity_poly.type
_entity_poly.pdbx_seq_one_letter_code
_entity_poly.pdbx_strand_id
1 'polypeptide(L)'
;MSKTIIAKNPLKDRSAVQRRHAPTYVLILLLSFAFSVTATRIFLNLTGFPQIGGGELHIAHVLWGGLFLFIASLVPLIFANQWALELSSLISGIGVGLFIDEVGKFITSSNDYFYPTAAPIIYTFFLLTVLVFVQVRHQRKPSHRAEMYAILEDFAEVLDRDLSEFEFKQLNARLEEVLADCSDDQLRGLALSLQTFLQQRPQLAPHDPTLVER
;
A
#
# COMPACT_ATOMS: atom_id res chain seq x y z
N MET A 1 4.14 47.79 -8.76
CA MET A 1 4.19 46.31 -8.76
C MET A 1 3.57 45.79 -7.48
N SER A 2 2.26 45.54 -7.47
CA SER A 2 1.58 44.94 -6.33
C SER A 2 1.57 43.43 -6.52
N LYS A 3 2.37 42.70 -5.72
CA LYS A 3 2.24 41.25 -5.61
C LYS A 3 0.94 40.99 -4.88
N THR A 4 -0.14 40.73 -5.60
CA THR A 4 -1.37 40.18 -5.01
C THR A 4 -1.01 38.82 -4.45
N ILE A 5 -0.76 38.75 -3.14
CA ILE A 5 -0.67 37.50 -2.42
C ILE A 5 -2.08 36.92 -2.46
N ILE A 6 -2.33 36.05 -3.45
CA ILE A 6 -3.53 35.22 -3.47
C ILE A 6 -3.49 34.45 -2.16
N ALA A 7 -4.42 34.75 -1.26
CA ALA A 7 -4.58 34.03 -0.01
C ALA A 7 -4.89 32.57 -0.35
N LYS A 8 -3.85 31.75 -0.42
CA LYS A 8 -3.94 30.30 -0.61
C LYS A 8 -4.82 29.75 0.50
N ASN A 9 -5.94 29.12 0.13
CA ASN A 9 -6.81 28.48 1.10
C ASN A 9 -6.04 27.29 1.71
N PRO A 10 -5.62 27.36 2.98
CA PRO A 10 -4.70 26.38 3.56
C PRO A 10 -5.33 24.98 3.64
N LEU A 11 -6.66 24.88 3.64
CA LEU A 11 -7.39 23.61 3.67
C LEU A 11 -7.44 22.95 2.28
N LYS A 12 -7.45 23.74 1.21
CA LYS A 12 -7.43 23.22 -0.17
C LYS A 12 -6.05 22.65 -0.52
N ASP A 13 -5.00 23.33 -0.09
CA ASP A 13 -3.61 22.92 -0.36
C ASP A 13 -3.16 21.71 0.48
N ARG A 14 -3.79 21.50 1.65
CA ARG A 14 -3.54 20.35 2.55
C ARG A 14 -4.49 19.17 2.32
N SER A 15 -5.26 19.18 1.24
CA SER A 15 -6.14 18.06 0.89
C SER A 15 -5.34 16.78 0.65
N ALA A 16 -5.88 15.66 1.11
CA ALA A 16 -5.27 14.35 0.93
C ALA A 16 -5.14 14.00 -0.56
N VAL A 17 -4.00 13.45 -0.95
CA VAL A 17 -3.74 12.93 -2.28
C VAL A 17 -3.55 11.44 -2.16
N GLN A 18 -4.34 10.68 -2.92
CA GLN A 18 -4.17 9.24 -3.01
C GLN A 18 -2.82 8.93 -3.66
N ARG A 19 -2.02 8.02 -3.05
CA ARG A 19 -0.78 7.53 -3.65
C ARG A 19 -1.05 6.82 -4.97
N ARG A 20 -0.10 6.90 -5.90
CA ARG A 20 -0.23 6.29 -7.23
C ARG A 20 -0.41 4.77 -7.11
N HIS A 21 0.43 4.14 -6.30
CA HIS A 21 0.46 2.68 -6.11
C HIS A 21 -0.49 2.18 -5.01
N ALA A 22 -1.38 3.04 -4.49
CA ALA A 22 -2.35 2.65 -3.46
C ALA A 22 -3.20 1.42 -3.83
N PRO A 23 -3.70 1.25 -5.08
CA PRO A 23 -4.43 0.04 -5.46
C PRO A 23 -3.59 -1.23 -5.30
N THR A 24 -2.30 -1.18 -5.64
CA THR A 24 -1.35 -2.30 -5.53
C THR A 24 -1.13 -2.66 -4.06
N TYR A 25 -0.86 -1.67 -3.20
CA TYR A 25 -0.67 -1.88 -1.77
C TYR A 25 -1.88 -2.54 -1.11
N VAL A 26 -3.09 -2.02 -1.39
CA VAL A 26 -4.32 -2.60 -0.84
C VAL A 26 -4.57 -4.00 -1.39
N LEU A 27 -4.22 -4.29 -2.65
CA LEU A 27 -4.31 -5.62 -3.23
C LEU A 27 -3.36 -6.61 -2.54
N ILE A 28 -2.08 -6.24 -2.36
CA ILE A 28 -1.09 -7.06 -1.66
C ILE A 28 -1.59 -7.40 -0.25
N LEU A 29 -2.09 -6.40 0.47
CA LEU A 29 -2.67 -6.59 1.80
C LEU A 29 -3.84 -7.58 1.76
N LEU A 30 -4.77 -7.41 0.82
CA LEU A 30 -5.95 -8.26 0.68
C LEU A 30 -5.58 -9.72 0.38
N LEU A 31 -4.66 -9.94 -0.56
CA LEU A 31 -4.19 -11.28 -0.93
C LEU A 31 -3.45 -11.95 0.23
N SER A 32 -2.59 -11.21 0.92
CA SER A 32 -1.83 -11.69 2.07
C SER A 32 -2.73 -12.01 3.26
N PHE A 33 -3.78 -11.21 3.46
CA PHE A 33 -4.81 -11.45 4.46
C PHE A 33 -5.60 -12.74 4.17
N ALA A 34 -6.13 -12.87 2.95
CA ALA A 34 -6.84 -14.08 2.54
C ALA A 34 -5.98 -15.34 2.67
N PHE A 35 -4.71 -15.24 2.23
CA PHE A 35 -3.73 -16.30 2.34
C PHE A 35 -3.48 -16.68 3.80
N SER A 36 -3.22 -15.69 4.66
CA SER A 36 -2.92 -15.94 6.07
C SER A 36 -4.07 -16.65 6.79
N VAL A 37 -5.32 -16.19 6.63
CA VAL A 37 -6.49 -16.87 7.23
C VAL A 37 -6.63 -18.29 6.70
N THR A 38 -6.53 -18.47 5.38
CA THR A 38 -6.70 -19.78 4.74
C THR A 38 -5.61 -20.76 5.18
N ALA A 39 -4.36 -20.31 5.17
CA ALA A 39 -3.20 -21.10 5.58
C ALA A 39 -3.30 -21.52 7.05
N THR A 40 -3.65 -20.59 7.95
CA THR A 40 -3.83 -20.89 9.38
C THR A 40 -4.92 -21.91 9.60
N ARG A 41 -6.07 -21.78 8.94
CA ARG A 41 -7.18 -22.72 9.06
C ARG A 41 -6.85 -24.10 8.53
N ILE A 42 -6.18 -24.18 7.37
CA ILE A 42 -5.70 -25.46 6.83
C ILE A 42 -4.71 -26.09 7.80
N PHE A 43 -3.76 -25.32 8.32
CA PHE A 43 -2.78 -25.80 9.30
C PHE A 43 -3.46 -26.36 10.55
N LEU A 44 -4.41 -25.64 11.14
CA LEU A 44 -5.14 -26.08 12.34
C LEU A 44 -5.99 -27.32 12.09
N ASN A 45 -6.65 -27.41 10.93
CA ASN A 45 -7.43 -28.57 10.54
C ASN A 45 -6.54 -29.82 10.37
N LEU A 46 -5.40 -29.68 9.69
CA LEU A 46 -4.45 -30.78 9.47
C LEU A 46 -3.77 -31.25 10.76
N THR A 47 -3.52 -30.35 11.69
CA THR A 47 -2.81 -30.64 12.95
C THR A 47 -3.75 -31.00 14.10
N GLY A 48 -5.07 -30.98 13.89
CA GLY A 48 -6.07 -31.34 14.90
C GLY A 48 -6.20 -30.31 16.03
N PHE A 49 -6.00 -29.01 15.73
CA PHE A 49 -6.04 -27.91 16.69
C PHE A 49 -5.04 -28.08 17.86
N PRO A 50 -3.73 -28.20 17.57
CA PRO A 50 -2.72 -28.36 18.60
C PRO A 50 -2.67 -27.09 19.45
N GLN A 51 -2.80 -27.27 20.77
CA GLN A 51 -2.56 -26.17 21.69
C GLN A 51 -1.05 -25.94 21.80
N ILE A 52 -0.56 -24.88 21.17
CA ILE A 52 0.83 -24.46 21.27
C ILE A 52 0.99 -23.61 22.54
N GLY A 53 1.37 -24.28 23.62
CA GLY A 53 1.51 -23.71 24.96
C GLY A 53 1.37 -24.79 26.03
N GLY A 54 2.36 -24.93 26.91
CA GLY A 54 2.32 -25.89 28.01
C GLY A 54 1.74 -25.26 29.28
N GLY A 55 0.83 -25.95 29.97
CA GLY A 55 0.26 -25.48 31.25
C GLY A 55 -0.75 -24.34 31.09
N GLU A 56 -0.65 -23.28 31.92
CA GLU A 56 -1.55 -22.11 31.93
C GLU A 56 -1.25 -21.07 30.81
N LEU A 57 -0.15 -21.21 30.07
CA LEU A 57 0.30 -20.25 29.06
C LEU A 57 -0.08 -20.71 27.65
N HIS A 58 -1.18 -20.19 27.12
CA HIS A 58 -1.54 -20.33 25.71
C HIS A 58 -0.92 -19.19 24.88
N ILE A 59 0.04 -19.52 24.00
CA ILE A 59 0.57 -18.53 23.03
C ILE A 59 -0.38 -18.49 21.84
N ALA A 60 -1.34 -17.57 21.88
CA ALA A 60 -2.29 -17.38 20.78
C ALA A 60 -1.56 -16.84 19.54
N HIS A 61 -1.96 -17.31 18.34
CA HIS A 61 -1.43 -16.76 17.08
C HIS A 61 -1.79 -15.28 16.89
N VAL A 62 -2.75 -14.76 17.67
CA VAL A 62 -3.01 -13.31 17.83
C VAL A 62 -1.79 -12.51 18.27
N LEU A 63 -0.90 -13.05 19.12
CA LEU A 63 0.32 -12.33 19.52
C LEU A 63 1.25 -12.12 18.32
N TRP A 64 1.40 -13.16 17.48
CA TRP A 64 2.16 -13.06 16.23
C TRP A 64 1.48 -12.12 15.22
N GLY A 65 0.14 -12.16 15.15
CA GLY A 65 -0.63 -11.19 14.37
C GLY A 65 -0.36 -9.74 14.79
N GLY A 66 -0.45 -9.46 16.09
CA GLY A 66 -0.13 -8.15 16.66
C GLY A 66 1.33 -7.71 16.43
N LEU A 67 2.28 -8.64 16.55
CA LEU A 67 3.69 -8.37 16.27
C LEU A 67 3.92 -7.99 14.80
N PHE A 68 3.33 -8.73 13.86
CA PHE A 68 3.43 -8.39 12.44
C PHE A 68 2.78 -7.04 12.14
N LEU A 69 1.63 -6.73 12.73
CA LEU A 69 1.01 -5.40 12.59
C LEU A 69 1.91 -4.28 13.12
N PHE A 70 2.57 -4.50 14.26
CA PHE A 70 3.54 -3.54 14.80
C PHE A 70 4.71 -3.35 13.85
N ILE A 71 5.34 -4.43 13.37
CA ILE A 71 6.43 -4.37 12.38
C ILE A 71 5.98 -3.66 11.11
N ALA A 72 4.80 -4.00 10.59
CA ALA A 72 4.23 -3.38 9.39
C ALA A 72 4.08 -1.85 9.55
N SER A 73 3.77 -1.37 10.75
CA SER A 73 3.69 0.07 11.04
C SER A 73 5.05 0.76 11.11
N LEU A 74 6.10 0.05 11.53
CA LEU A 74 7.46 0.59 11.63
C LEU A 74 8.13 0.76 10.27
N VAL A 75 7.92 -0.18 9.35
CA VAL A 75 8.55 -0.17 8.02
C VAL A 75 8.41 1.18 7.29
N PRO A 76 7.19 1.74 7.10
CA PRO A 76 7.02 3.03 6.42
C PRO A 76 7.41 4.24 7.28
N LEU A 77 7.62 4.06 8.59
CA LEU A 77 8.16 5.11 9.47
C LEU A 77 9.68 5.20 9.37
N ILE A 78 10.35 4.09 9.03
CA ILE A 78 11.81 4.00 8.98
C ILE A 78 12.33 4.26 7.55
N PHE A 79 11.63 3.74 6.54
CA PHE A 79 12.10 3.75 5.15
C PHE A 79 11.21 4.61 4.25
N ALA A 80 11.86 5.39 3.37
CA ALA A 80 11.17 6.27 2.42
C ALA A 80 10.90 5.61 1.05
N ASN A 81 11.61 4.54 0.73
CA ASN A 81 11.51 3.85 -0.56
C ASN A 81 10.13 3.20 -0.77
N GLN A 82 9.74 3.02 -2.03
CA GLN A 82 8.44 2.44 -2.38
C GLN A 82 8.29 0.98 -1.89
N TRP A 83 9.36 0.18 -1.95
CA TRP A 83 9.35 -1.21 -1.45
C TRP A 83 8.93 -1.31 0.02
N ALA A 84 9.15 -0.27 0.83
CA ALA A 84 8.75 -0.25 2.22
C ALA A 84 7.22 -0.31 2.38
N LEU A 85 6.49 0.34 1.48
CA LEU A 85 5.01 0.31 1.49
C LEU A 85 4.49 -1.05 1.01
N GLU A 86 5.15 -1.68 0.04
CA GLU A 86 4.81 -3.03 -0.40
C GLU A 86 5.03 -4.07 0.70
N LEU A 87 6.20 -4.02 1.33
CA LEU A 87 6.55 -4.90 2.45
C LEU A 87 5.60 -4.67 3.63
N SER A 88 5.29 -3.40 3.95
CA SER A 88 4.31 -3.05 4.98
C SER A 88 2.93 -3.63 4.65
N SER A 89 2.50 -3.55 3.39
CA SER A 89 1.22 -4.11 2.94
C SER A 89 1.16 -5.63 3.08
N LEU A 90 2.24 -6.32 2.69
CA LEU A 90 2.40 -7.77 2.82
C LEU A 90 2.32 -8.20 4.29
N ILE A 91 3.19 -7.63 5.14
CA ILE A 91 3.27 -7.96 6.56
C ILE A 91 1.96 -7.59 7.27
N SER A 92 1.34 -6.47 6.91
CA SER A 92 0.05 -6.05 7.47
C SER A 92 -1.04 -7.06 7.15
N GLY A 93 -1.15 -7.52 5.90
CA GLY A 93 -2.13 -8.54 5.52
C GLY A 93 -1.93 -9.84 6.29
N ILE A 94 -0.69 -10.33 6.43
CA ILE A 94 -0.37 -11.49 7.26
C ILE A 94 -0.76 -11.26 8.72
N GLY A 95 -0.40 -10.10 9.28
CA GLY A 95 -0.68 -9.74 10.66
C GLY A 95 -2.17 -9.67 10.95
N VAL A 96 -2.96 -9.03 10.07
CA VAL A 96 -4.43 -9.00 10.18
C VAL A 96 -5.00 -10.41 10.12
N GLY A 97 -4.53 -11.26 9.20
CA GLY A 97 -5.03 -12.63 9.05
C GLY A 97 -4.85 -13.48 10.30
N LEU A 98 -3.65 -13.49 10.86
CA LEU A 98 -3.35 -14.20 12.12
C LEU A 98 -4.13 -13.62 13.31
N PHE A 99 -4.27 -12.30 13.37
CA PHE A 99 -4.98 -11.64 14.46
C PHE A 99 -6.48 -11.97 14.43
N ILE A 100 -7.11 -11.83 13.27
CA ILE A 100 -8.56 -12.01 13.13
C ILE A 100 -8.99 -13.47 13.27
N ASP A 101 -8.16 -14.45 12.90
CA ASP A 101 -8.54 -15.87 13.01
C ASP A 101 -8.75 -16.33 14.47
N GLU A 102 -7.98 -15.80 15.42
CA GLU A 102 -8.18 -16.13 16.85
C GLU A 102 -9.17 -15.19 17.55
N VAL A 103 -9.53 -14.03 16.98
CA VAL A 103 -10.55 -13.12 17.57
C VAL A 103 -11.89 -13.83 17.77
N GLY A 104 -12.24 -14.79 16.90
CA GLY A 104 -13.42 -15.63 17.05
C GLY A 104 -13.48 -16.38 18.38
N LYS A 105 -12.33 -16.75 18.95
CA LYS A 105 -12.22 -17.46 20.23
C LYS A 105 -12.50 -16.58 21.45
N PHE A 106 -12.20 -15.27 21.35
CA PHE A 106 -12.30 -14.33 22.48
C PHE A 106 -13.66 -13.65 22.62
N ILE A 107 -14.51 -13.70 21.60
CA ILE A 107 -15.80 -12.96 21.58
C ILE A 107 -16.93 -13.78 22.23
N THR A 108 -16.83 -15.10 22.30
CA THR A 108 -17.83 -15.94 22.98
C THR A 108 -17.36 -16.35 24.37
N SER A 109 -18.16 -16.07 25.41
CA SER A 109 -17.90 -16.47 26.80
C SER A 109 -17.76 -17.99 27.03
N SER A 110 -18.00 -18.82 26.01
CA SER A 110 -17.84 -20.28 26.05
C SER A 110 -16.57 -20.82 25.37
N ASN A 111 -15.66 -19.97 24.85
CA ASN A 111 -14.38 -20.42 24.27
C ASN A 111 -14.55 -21.46 23.12
N ASP A 112 -15.70 -21.44 22.43
CA ASP A 112 -16.06 -22.43 21.41
C ASP A 112 -15.67 -21.94 20.02
N TYR A 113 -14.68 -22.64 19.43
CA TYR A 113 -14.15 -22.41 18.09
C TYR A 113 -15.21 -22.48 16.97
N PHE A 114 -16.36 -23.10 17.26
CA PHE A 114 -17.44 -23.41 16.32
C PHE A 114 -18.75 -22.65 16.60
N TYR A 115 -18.73 -21.56 17.39
CA TYR A 115 -19.92 -20.73 17.48
C TYR A 115 -20.19 -20.00 16.13
N PRO A 116 -21.44 -19.96 15.63
CA PRO A 116 -21.78 -19.44 14.30
C PRO A 116 -21.39 -17.97 14.02
N THR A 117 -20.90 -17.24 15.02
CA THR A 117 -20.57 -15.82 15.00
C THR A 117 -19.10 -15.49 14.76
N ALA A 118 -18.15 -16.45 14.87
CA ALA A 118 -16.73 -16.21 14.55
C ALA A 118 -16.47 -16.04 13.05
N ALA A 119 -17.10 -16.87 12.21
CA ALA A 119 -16.99 -16.77 10.76
C ALA A 119 -17.51 -15.42 10.20
N PRO A 120 -18.67 -14.87 10.66
CA PRO A 120 -19.15 -13.56 10.27
C PRO A 120 -18.16 -12.41 10.43
N ILE A 121 -17.33 -12.39 11.48
CA ILE A 121 -16.41 -11.27 11.74
C ILE A 121 -15.28 -11.25 10.72
N ILE A 122 -14.69 -12.42 10.44
CA ILE A 122 -13.63 -12.57 9.45
C ILE A 122 -14.15 -12.17 8.06
N TYR A 123 -15.34 -12.66 7.69
CA TYR A 123 -15.96 -12.30 6.42
C TYR A 123 -16.32 -10.82 6.35
N THR A 124 -16.78 -10.22 7.45
CA THR A 124 -17.09 -8.78 7.51
C THR A 124 -15.83 -7.96 7.31
N PHE A 125 -14.74 -8.25 8.03
CA PHE A 125 -13.48 -7.56 7.85
C PHE A 125 -12.91 -7.75 6.45
N PHE A 126 -12.98 -8.95 5.91
CA PHE A 126 -12.56 -9.23 4.54
C PHE A 126 -13.36 -8.42 3.52
N LEU A 127 -14.70 -8.41 3.63
CA LEU A 127 -15.56 -7.62 2.75
C LEU A 127 -15.34 -6.11 2.90
N LEU A 128 -15.06 -5.61 4.11
CA LEU A 128 -14.70 -4.22 4.33
C LEU A 128 -13.38 -3.88 3.63
N THR A 129 -12.37 -4.74 3.72
CA THR A 129 -11.10 -4.56 3.00
C THR A 129 -11.30 -4.60 1.49
N VAL A 130 -12.15 -5.50 0.99
CA VAL A 130 -12.54 -5.55 -0.44
C VAL A 130 -13.25 -4.25 -0.86
N LEU A 131 -14.14 -3.72 -0.03
CA LEU A 131 -14.80 -2.44 -0.29
C LEU A 131 -13.80 -1.29 -0.39
N VAL A 132 -12.81 -1.25 0.52
CA VAL A 132 -11.70 -0.28 0.45
C VAL A 132 -10.91 -0.45 -0.84
N PHE A 133 -10.58 -1.68 -1.24
CA PHE A 133 -9.90 -1.94 -2.52
C PHE A 133 -10.68 -1.41 -3.71
N VAL A 134 -11.98 -1.70 -3.79
CA VAL A 134 -12.86 -1.22 -4.87
C VAL A 134 -12.90 0.30 -4.90
N GLN A 135 -13.00 0.95 -3.74
CA GLN A 135 -13.01 2.41 -3.62
C GLN A 135 -11.69 3.03 -4.10
N VAL A 136 -10.55 2.47 -3.70
CA VAL A 136 -9.21 2.96 -4.05
C VAL A 136 -8.90 2.70 -5.53
N ARG A 137 -9.38 1.59 -6.09
CA ARG A 137 -9.21 1.26 -7.51
C ARG A 137 -10.00 2.19 -8.43
N HIS A 138 -11.08 2.80 -7.95
CA HIS A 138 -11.92 3.69 -8.74
C HIS A 138 -11.22 5.04 -8.97
N GLN A 139 -10.29 5.08 -9.94
CA GLN A 139 -9.52 6.28 -10.25
C GLN A 139 -10.38 7.31 -10.99
N ARG A 140 -10.63 8.45 -10.34
CA ARG A 140 -11.04 9.68 -11.06
C ARG A 140 -9.80 10.29 -11.71
N LYS A 141 -9.99 11.02 -12.82
CA LYS A 141 -8.89 11.77 -13.44
C LYS A 141 -8.18 12.61 -12.35
N PRO A 142 -6.89 12.33 -12.07
CA PRO A 142 -6.17 13.01 -11.01
C PRO A 142 -6.02 14.49 -11.35
N SER A 143 -6.07 15.35 -10.32
CA SER A 143 -5.71 16.76 -10.49
C SER A 143 -4.23 16.89 -10.84
N HIS A 144 -3.81 17.98 -11.50
CA HIS A 144 -2.38 18.26 -11.76
C HIS A 144 -1.52 18.21 -10.49
N ARG A 145 -2.07 18.59 -9.33
CA ARG A 145 -1.40 18.42 -8.03
C ARG A 145 -1.16 16.94 -7.74
N ALA A 146 -2.18 16.10 -7.89
CA ALA A 146 -2.08 14.66 -7.64
C ALA A 146 -1.10 13.98 -8.61
N GLU A 147 -1.08 14.38 -9.88
CA GLU A 147 -0.07 13.92 -10.84
C GLU A 147 1.34 14.34 -10.43
N MET A 148 1.54 15.56 -9.93
CA MET A 148 2.86 15.96 -9.41
C MET A 148 3.31 15.12 -8.21
N TYR A 149 2.39 14.74 -7.31
CA TYR A 149 2.72 13.80 -6.22
C TYR A 149 3.14 12.43 -6.77
N ALA A 150 2.44 11.92 -7.79
CA ALA A 150 2.77 10.66 -8.43
C ALA A 150 4.16 10.72 -9.11
N ILE A 151 4.43 11.76 -9.89
CA ILE A 151 5.73 11.99 -10.55
C ILE A 151 6.87 12.03 -9.53
N LEU A 152 6.68 12.72 -8.40
CA LEU A 152 7.69 12.79 -7.34
C LEU A 152 7.91 11.45 -6.63
N GLU A 153 6.85 10.65 -6.48
CA GLU A 153 6.92 9.29 -5.93
C GLU A 153 7.74 8.36 -6.85
N ASP A 154 7.48 8.40 -8.16
CA ASP A 154 8.20 7.62 -9.17
C ASP A 154 9.65 8.12 -9.38
N PHE A 155 9.91 9.40 -9.10
CA PHE A 155 11.28 9.94 -9.15
C PHE A 155 12.24 9.29 -8.16
N ALA A 156 11.73 8.57 -7.14
CA ALA A 156 12.54 7.75 -6.26
C ALA A 156 13.29 6.65 -7.04
N GLU A 157 12.71 6.08 -8.11
CA GLU A 157 13.36 5.06 -8.95
C GLU A 157 14.57 5.63 -9.70
N VAL A 158 14.52 6.91 -10.06
CA VAL A 158 15.64 7.64 -10.66
C VAL A 158 16.80 7.75 -9.66
N LEU A 159 16.51 7.96 -8.38
CA LEU A 159 17.51 8.02 -7.31
C LEU A 159 18.09 6.64 -7.00
N ASP A 160 17.25 5.61 -7.03
CA ASP A 160 17.62 4.22 -6.81
C ASP A 160 18.35 3.59 -8.02
N ARG A 161 18.44 4.32 -9.14
CA ARG A 161 19.05 3.89 -10.43
C ARG A 161 18.40 2.65 -11.03
N ASP A 162 17.11 2.48 -10.77
CA ASP A 162 16.31 1.32 -11.18
C ASP A 162 15.27 1.68 -12.27
N LEU A 163 15.41 2.86 -12.88
CA LEU A 163 14.44 3.34 -13.85
C LEU A 163 14.56 2.55 -15.17
N SER A 164 13.51 1.78 -15.48
CA SER A 164 13.39 1.05 -16.75
C SER A 164 13.03 1.97 -17.92
N GLU A 165 13.19 1.48 -19.15
CA GLU A 165 12.75 2.21 -20.35
C GLU A 165 11.25 2.50 -20.36
N PHE A 166 10.46 1.58 -19.81
CA PHE A 166 9.00 1.73 -19.73
C PHE A 166 8.64 2.83 -18.74
N GLU A 167 9.23 2.80 -17.54
CA GLU A 167 9.01 3.82 -16.50
C GLU A 167 9.51 5.19 -16.96
N PHE A 168 10.66 5.27 -17.62
CA PHE A 168 11.16 6.52 -18.19
C PHE A 168 10.18 7.14 -19.20
N LYS A 169 9.66 6.34 -20.14
CA LYS A 169 8.66 6.81 -21.12
C LYS A 169 7.39 7.27 -20.42
N GLN A 170 6.92 6.52 -19.43
CA GLN A 170 5.71 6.86 -18.71
C GLN A 170 5.87 8.13 -17.86
N LEU A 171 7.00 8.30 -17.20
CA LEU A 171 7.31 9.47 -16.39
C LEU A 171 7.42 10.73 -17.25
N ASN A 172 8.07 10.63 -18.43
CA ASN A 172 8.11 11.73 -19.40
C ASN A 172 6.72 12.09 -19.95
N ALA A 173 5.91 11.09 -20.32
CA ALA A 173 4.56 11.35 -20.82
C ALA A 173 3.69 12.09 -19.79
N ARG A 174 3.82 11.75 -18.50
CA ARG A 174 3.13 12.45 -17.41
C ARG A 174 3.62 13.89 -17.23
N LEU A 175 4.93 14.11 -17.30
CA LEU A 175 5.51 15.45 -17.24
C LEU A 175 5.01 16.32 -18.40
N GLU A 176 4.92 15.76 -19.60
CA GLU A 176 4.36 16.43 -20.78
C GLU A 176 2.89 16.80 -20.60
N GLU A 177 2.07 15.89 -20.07
CA GLU A 177 0.65 16.15 -19.76
C GLU A 177 0.50 17.32 -18.77
N VAL A 178 1.30 17.32 -17.69
CA VAL A 178 1.30 18.43 -16.73
C VAL A 178 1.77 19.74 -17.39
N LEU A 179 2.78 19.70 -18.25
CA LEU A 179 3.28 20.91 -18.92
C LEU A 179 2.30 21.49 -19.95
N ALA A 180 1.47 20.65 -20.56
CA ALA A 180 0.46 21.04 -21.54
C ALA A 180 -0.76 21.71 -20.89
N ASP A 181 -1.33 21.08 -19.85
CA ASP A 181 -2.66 21.43 -19.34
C ASP A 181 -2.66 22.13 -17.97
N CYS A 182 -1.53 22.18 -17.26
CA CYS A 182 -1.47 22.83 -15.95
C CYS A 182 -1.55 24.36 -16.08
N SER A 183 -2.46 24.98 -15.33
CA SER A 183 -2.60 26.44 -15.27
C SER A 183 -1.74 27.10 -14.19
N ASP A 184 -1.07 26.32 -13.32
CA ASP A 184 -0.24 26.83 -12.23
C ASP A 184 1.23 26.94 -12.67
N ASP A 185 1.71 28.17 -12.84
CA ASP A 185 3.08 28.47 -13.27
C ASP A 185 4.16 27.86 -12.37
N GLN A 186 3.91 27.73 -11.06
CA GLN A 186 4.88 27.14 -10.13
C GLN A 186 4.99 25.63 -10.34
N LEU A 187 3.85 24.94 -10.48
CA LEU A 187 3.85 23.50 -10.75
C LEU A 187 4.44 23.19 -12.13
N ARG A 188 4.16 24.03 -13.14
CA ARG A 188 4.80 23.91 -14.46
C ARG A 188 6.30 24.10 -14.40
N GLY A 189 6.78 25.11 -13.66
CA GLY A 189 8.22 25.33 -13.49
C GLY A 189 8.93 24.15 -12.83
N LEU A 190 8.28 23.51 -11.85
CA LEU A 190 8.81 22.29 -11.23
C LEU A 190 8.82 21.12 -12.23
N ALA A 191 7.72 20.88 -12.95
CA ALA A 191 7.65 19.83 -13.98
C ALA A 191 8.76 20.01 -15.03
N LEU A 192 8.97 21.24 -15.51
CA LEU A 192 10.01 21.54 -16.50
C LEU A 192 11.40 21.23 -15.96
N SER A 193 11.67 21.56 -14.69
CA SER A 193 12.94 21.26 -14.04
C SER A 193 13.19 19.75 -13.95
N LEU A 194 12.16 18.99 -13.58
CA LEU A 194 12.23 17.52 -13.50
C LEU A 194 12.42 16.87 -14.88
N GLN A 195 11.70 17.35 -15.89
CA GLN A 195 11.83 16.85 -17.26
C GLN A 195 13.23 17.12 -17.83
N THR A 196 13.74 18.34 -17.61
CA THR A 196 15.11 18.72 -18.01
C THR A 196 16.14 17.81 -17.35
N PHE A 197 15.96 17.50 -16.06
CA PHE A 197 16.84 16.59 -15.34
C PHE A 197 16.82 15.17 -15.91
N LEU A 198 15.63 14.61 -16.19
CA LEU A 198 15.49 13.27 -16.80
C LEU A 198 16.17 13.17 -18.16
N GLN A 199 16.02 14.19 -19.01
CA GLN A 199 16.63 14.21 -20.34
C GLN A 199 18.16 14.25 -20.30
N GLN A 200 18.74 14.87 -19.26
CA GLN A 200 20.20 14.97 -19.10
C GLN A 200 20.85 13.68 -18.55
N ARG A 201 20.07 12.76 -17.97
CA ARG A 201 20.56 11.55 -17.30
C ARG A 201 19.80 10.29 -17.77
N PRO A 202 20.07 9.77 -18.98
CA PRO A 202 19.46 8.54 -19.47
C PRO A 202 20.18 7.29 -18.91
N GLN A 203 20.50 7.25 -17.60
CA GLN A 203 20.98 6.03 -16.96
C GLN A 203 19.80 5.09 -16.75
N LEU A 204 19.38 4.47 -17.85
CA LEU A 204 18.36 3.43 -17.87
C LEU A 204 19.00 2.16 -17.29
N ALA A 205 18.34 1.57 -16.30
CA ALA A 205 18.73 0.24 -15.85
C ALA A 205 18.58 -0.74 -17.05
N PRO A 206 19.55 -1.64 -17.28
CA PRO A 206 19.38 -2.65 -18.31
C PRO A 206 18.11 -3.45 -18.01
N HIS A 207 17.22 -3.54 -19.00
CA HIS A 207 15.99 -4.31 -18.92
C HIS A 207 16.36 -5.78 -18.69
N ASP A 208 16.25 -6.26 -17.45
CA ASP A 208 16.36 -7.68 -17.14
C ASP A 208 14.93 -8.25 -17.23
N PRO A 209 14.58 -8.99 -18.30
CA PRO A 209 13.25 -9.56 -18.45
C PRO A 209 13.11 -10.68 -17.41
N THR A 210 12.67 -10.31 -16.21
CA THR A 210 12.29 -11.31 -15.21
C THR A 210 11.06 -12.06 -15.72
N LEU A 211 11.04 -13.36 -15.43
CA LEU A 211 10.23 -14.44 -16.05
C LEU A 211 8.70 -14.31 -16.01
N VAL A 212 8.15 -13.14 -15.65
CA VAL A 212 6.72 -12.91 -15.43
C VAL A 212 6.02 -12.29 -16.65
N GLU A 213 6.76 -11.79 -17.64
CA GLU A 213 6.18 -11.32 -18.93
C GLU A 213 6.25 -12.38 -20.06
N ARG A 214 5.72 -13.58 -19.79
CA ARG A 214 5.44 -14.57 -20.85
C ARG A 214 4.00 -15.03 -20.86
#